data_AF-A0A1Y0RVB2-F1
#
_entry.id   AF-A0A1Y0RVB2-F1
#
_cell.length_a   1.000
_cell.length_b   1.000
_cell.length_c   1.000
_cell.angle_alpha   90.00
_cell.angle_beta   90.00
_cell.angle_gamma   90.00
#
_symmetry.space_group_name_H-M   'P 1'
#
loop_
_entity.id
_entity.type
_entity.pdbx_description
1 polymer ?
#
loop_
_entity_poly.entity_id
_entity_poly.type
_entity_poly.pdbx_seq_one_letter_code
_entity_poly.pdbx_strand_id
1 'polypeptide(L)'
;MPKRLPLLYCQRWLLLTWLVGSIPAVLFMATRSFAGVFLGKEQEIWGWFLPTFLPTLSLIIGSYAAIALKEPSRAITVDRFFFYISLGLSAFYLLTLTTVIVCQPFLDAPALVTMQRASLVLGVIQGLTTACLGVFFVSQE
;
A
#
# COMPACT_ATOMS: atom_id res chain seq x y z
N MET A 1 4.14 28.51 7.93
CA MET A 1 4.32 27.04 7.99
C MET A 1 5.29 26.62 6.90
N PRO A 2 6.27 25.73 7.15
CA PRO A 2 7.22 25.33 6.13
C PRO A 2 6.51 24.65 4.96
N LYS A 3 6.81 25.08 3.74
CA LYS A 3 6.24 24.50 2.50
C LYS A 3 6.80 23.10 2.20
N ARG A 4 7.91 22.72 2.85
CA ARG A 4 8.65 21.49 2.59
C ARG A 4 8.92 20.70 3.87
N LEU A 5 8.93 19.38 3.76
CA LEU A 5 9.18 18.43 4.84
C LEU A 5 10.43 17.58 4.52
N PRO A 6 11.18 17.12 5.54
CA PRO A 6 12.30 16.20 5.33
C PRO A 6 11.83 14.89 4.68
N LEU A 7 12.53 14.44 3.63
CA LEU A 7 12.13 13.26 2.88
C LEU A 7 12.08 11.98 3.74
N LEU A 8 13.09 11.74 4.58
CA LEU A 8 13.13 10.58 5.49
C LEU A 8 11.95 10.56 6.46
N TYR A 9 11.51 11.73 6.94
CA TYR A 9 10.32 11.83 7.78
C TYR A 9 9.08 11.37 7.02
N CYS A 10 8.88 11.88 5.80
CA CYS A 10 7.76 11.52 4.95
C CYS A 10 7.76 10.03 4.57
N GLN A 11 8.91 9.48 4.16
CA GLN A 11 9.07 8.05 3.84
C GLN A 11 8.78 7.15 5.05
N ARG A 12 9.24 7.53 6.25
CA ARG A 12 8.94 6.78 7.48
C ARG A 12 7.44 6.71 7.75
N TRP A 13 6.71 7.81 7.58
CA TRP A 13 5.26 7.82 7.75
C TRP A 13 4.53 6.98 6.70
N LEU A 14 4.96 7.07 5.44
CA LEU A 14 4.42 6.21 4.38
C LEU A 14 4.70 4.72 4.66
N LEU A 15 5.94 4.40 5.07
CA LEU A 15 6.32 3.04 5.44
C LEU A 15 5.46 2.50 6.59
N LEU A 16 5.29 3.28 7.66
CA LEU A 16 4.44 2.90 8.78
C LEU A 16 2.98 2.71 8.35
N THR A 17 2.47 3.59 7.49
CA THR A 17 1.10 3.50 6.96
C THR A 17 0.89 2.19 6.19
N TRP A 18 1.83 1.83 5.31
CA TRP A 18 1.74 0.60 4.53
C TRP A 18 1.99 -0.66 5.35
N LEU A 19 2.94 -0.64 6.28
CA LEU A 19 3.18 -1.78 7.17
C LEU A 19 1.99 -2.02 8.09
N VAL A 20 1.56 -1.00 8.84
CA VAL A 20 0.45 -1.14 9.79
C VAL A 20 -0.88 -1.37 9.07
N GLY A 21 -1.11 -0.65 7.97
CA GLY A 21 -2.37 -0.74 7.21
C GLY A 21 -2.55 -2.05 6.44
N SER A 22 -1.48 -2.76 6.09
CA SER A 22 -1.58 -4.07 5.41
C SER A 22 -1.77 -5.24 6.39
N ILE A 23 -1.34 -5.11 7.65
CA ILE A 23 -1.42 -6.20 8.65
C ILE A 23 -2.84 -6.79 8.78
N PRO A 24 -3.92 -6.00 8.94
CA PRO A 24 -5.26 -6.57 9.10
C PRO A 24 -5.67 -7.43 7.91
N ALA A 25 -5.42 -6.96 6.68
CA ALA A 25 -5.70 -7.72 5.46
C ALA A 25 -4.88 -9.01 5.38
N VAL A 26 -3.57 -8.95 5.68
CA VAL A 26 -2.67 -10.10 5.66
C VAL A 26 -3.08 -11.15 6.70
N LEU A 27 -3.35 -10.73 7.94
CA LEU A 27 -3.76 -11.63 9.01
C LEU A 27 -5.12 -12.29 8.71
N PHE A 28 -6.07 -11.52 8.18
CA PHE A 28 -7.35 -12.07 7.77
C PHE A 28 -7.19 -13.12 6.66
N MET A 29 -6.41 -12.81 5.62
CA MET A 29 -6.12 -13.75 4.54
C MET A 29 -5.42 -15.02 5.03
N ALA A 30 -4.40 -14.86 5.89
CA ALA A 30 -3.65 -15.98 6.46
C ALA A 30 -4.53 -16.90 7.31
N THR A 31 -5.33 -16.33 8.22
CA THR A 31 -6.25 -17.11 9.07
C THR A 31 -7.27 -17.89 8.26
N ARG A 32 -7.84 -17.30 7.20
CA ARG A 32 -8.79 -17.97 6.30
C ARG A 32 -8.12 -19.08 5.47
N SER A 33 -6.88 -18.84 5.02
CA SER A 33 -6.08 -19.88 4.36
C SER A 33 -5.81 -21.07 5.27
N PHE A 34 -5.35 -20.84 6.51
CA PHE A 34 -5.07 -21.93 7.47
C PHE A 34 -6.34 -22.66 7.92
N ALA A 35 -7.49 -21.99 7.93
CA ALA A 35 -8.79 -22.60 8.21
C ALA A 35 -9.34 -23.43 7.02
N GLY A 36 -8.64 -23.51 5.90
CA GLY A 36 -9.06 -24.30 4.73
C GLY A 36 -10.20 -23.67 3.93
N VAL A 37 -10.51 -22.39 4.13
CA VAL A 37 -11.60 -21.69 3.40
C VAL A 37 -11.32 -21.62 1.90
N PHE A 38 -10.04 -21.61 1.54
CA PHE A 38 -9.56 -21.42 0.18
C PHE A 38 -9.05 -22.71 -0.48
N LEU A 39 -9.42 -23.88 0.06
CA LEU A 39 -8.96 -25.18 -0.44
C LEU A 39 -9.16 -25.32 -1.95
N GLY A 40 -8.05 -25.55 -2.65
CA GLY A 40 -8.00 -25.72 -4.11
C GLY A 40 -7.97 -24.41 -4.91
N LYS A 41 -7.90 -23.24 -4.25
CA LYS A 41 -7.81 -21.90 -4.88
C LYS A 41 -6.79 -20.98 -4.21
N GLU A 42 -5.93 -21.51 -3.35
CA GLU A 42 -4.98 -20.74 -2.56
C GLU A 42 -4.04 -19.95 -3.47
N GLN A 43 -3.50 -20.59 -4.51
CA GLN A 43 -2.56 -19.94 -5.42
C GLN A 43 -3.20 -18.78 -6.18
N GLU A 44 -4.46 -18.91 -6.60
CA GLU A 44 -5.20 -17.84 -7.28
C GLU A 44 -5.48 -16.67 -6.33
N ILE A 45 -5.87 -16.97 -5.09
CA ILE A 45 -6.22 -15.96 -4.09
C ILE A 45 -4.98 -15.20 -3.61
N TRP A 46 -3.88 -15.89 -3.31
CA TRP A 46 -2.61 -15.25 -2.96
C TRP A 46 -1.98 -14.55 -4.16
N GLY A 47 -2.14 -15.11 -5.37
CA GLY A 47 -1.71 -14.50 -6.63
C GLY A 47 -2.45 -13.19 -6.93
N TRP A 48 -3.70 -13.07 -6.51
CA TRP A 48 -4.42 -11.80 -6.55
C TRP A 48 -4.00 -10.84 -5.42
N PHE A 49 -3.84 -11.35 -4.21
CA PHE A 49 -3.64 -10.54 -3.01
C PHE A 49 -2.25 -9.91 -2.92
N LEU A 50 -1.17 -10.68 -3.12
CA LEU A 50 0.19 -10.17 -2.92
C LEU A 50 0.56 -8.97 -3.83
N PRO A 51 0.20 -8.96 -5.12
CA PRO A 51 0.45 -7.81 -6.00
C PRO A 51 -0.25 -6.51 -5.58
N THR A 52 -1.30 -6.58 -4.74
CA THR A 52 -2.03 -5.38 -4.31
C THR A 52 -1.21 -4.47 -3.40
N PHE A 53 -0.17 -4.97 -2.72
CA PHE A 53 0.56 -4.13 -1.76
C PHE A 53 2.08 -4.36 -1.72
N LEU A 54 2.57 -5.54 -2.11
CA LEU A 54 4.01 -5.83 -2.09
C LEU A 54 4.85 -4.89 -2.97
N PRO A 55 4.47 -4.56 -4.22
CA PRO A 55 5.27 -3.67 -5.06
C PRO A 55 5.48 -2.30 -4.41
N THR A 56 4.42 -1.73 -3.82
CA THR A 56 4.48 -0.41 -3.19
C THR A 56 5.28 -0.43 -1.89
N LEU A 57 5.11 -1.46 -1.06
CA LEU A 57 5.96 -1.65 0.13
C LEU A 57 7.43 -1.77 -0.25
N SER A 58 7.75 -2.57 -1.27
CA SER A 58 9.11 -2.80 -1.75
C SER A 58 9.74 -1.49 -2.24
N LEU A 59 8.98 -0.68 -2.97
CA LEU A 59 9.41 0.64 -3.43
C LEU A 59 9.71 1.58 -2.26
N ILE A 60 8.81 1.67 -1.27
CA ILE A 60 8.99 2.54 -0.11
C ILE A 60 10.22 2.11 0.70
N ILE A 61 10.35 0.81 1.00
CA ILE A 61 11.49 0.25 1.74
C ILE A 61 12.80 0.50 0.98
N GLY A 62 12.84 0.18 -0.32
CA GLY A 62 14.02 0.36 -1.14
C GLY A 62 14.46 1.83 -1.21
N SER A 63 13.50 2.74 -1.41
CA SER A 63 13.78 4.18 -1.42
C SER A 63 14.24 4.72 -0.07
N TYR A 64 13.69 4.21 1.03
CA TYR A 64 14.08 4.62 2.39
C TYR A 64 15.50 4.15 2.70
N ALA A 65 15.82 2.88 2.40
CA ALA A 65 17.15 2.33 2.58
C ALA A 65 18.20 3.07 1.75
N ALA A 66 17.89 3.40 0.50
CA ALA A 66 18.80 4.12 -0.39
C ALA A 66 19.18 5.53 0.12
N ILE A 67 18.31 6.15 0.92
CA ILE A 67 18.56 7.49 1.49
C ILE A 67 19.19 7.38 2.88
N ALA A 68 18.74 6.44 3.70
CA ALA A 68 19.29 6.20 5.03
C ALA A 68 20.77 5.77 5.01
N LEU A 69 21.21 5.12 3.92
CA LEU A 69 22.60 4.67 3.74
C LEU A 69 23.52 5.72 3.08
N LYS A 70 22.99 6.84 2.58
CA LYS A 70 23.81 7.91 1.99
C LYS A 70 24.38 8.82 3.07
N GLU A 71 25.63 9.24 2.90
CA GLU A 71 26.25 10.25 3.78
C GLU A 71 25.47 11.57 3.76
N PRO A 72 25.35 12.27 4.91
CA PRO A 72 24.50 13.45 5.10
C PRO A 72 25.09 14.68 4.40
N SER A 73 25.13 14.67 3.07
CA SER A 73 25.70 15.76 2.26
C SER A 73 24.63 16.77 1.82
N ARG A 74 23.33 16.42 1.85
CA ARG A 74 22.24 17.33 1.50
C ARG A 74 20.92 16.97 2.17
N ALA A 75 20.26 17.94 2.79
CA ALA A 75 18.93 17.77 3.37
C ALA A 75 17.89 17.72 2.24
N ILE A 76 17.50 16.52 1.81
CA ILE A 76 16.49 16.33 0.77
C ILE A 76 15.10 16.62 1.35
N THR A 77 14.35 17.49 0.67
CA THR A 77 13.01 17.89 1.11
C THR A 77 11.96 17.64 0.04
N VAL A 78 10.70 17.46 0.46
CA VAL A 78 9.54 17.26 -0.42
C VAL A 78 8.44 18.24 -0.05
N ASP A 79 7.65 18.65 -1.03
CA ASP A 79 6.49 19.49 -0.82
C ASP A 79 5.44 18.82 0.08
N ARG A 80 4.94 19.61 1.04
CA ARG A 80 4.02 19.15 2.08
C ARG A 80 2.66 18.71 1.53
N PHE A 81 2.16 19.34 0.47
CA PHE A 81 0.87 19.01 -0.15
C PHE A 81 0.93 17.64 -0.80
N PHE A 82 1.97 17.37 -1.59
CA PHE A 82 2.18 16.07 -2.21
C PHE A 82 2.34 14.96 -1.16
N PHE A 83 3.05 15.23 -0.06
CA PHE A 83 3.15 14.26 1.04
C PHE A 83 1.78 13.87 1.59
N TYR A 84 0.92 14.84 1.95
CA TYR A 84 -0.39 14.51 2.54
C TYR A 84 -1.34 13.86 1.56
N ILE A 85 -1.28 14.20 0.27
CA ILE A 85 -2.06 13.50 -0.76
C ILE A 85 -1.61 12.05 -0.86
N SER A 86 -0.30 11.80 -0.99
CA SER A 86 0.25 10.44 -1.06
C SER A 86 -0.10 9.63 0.19
N LEU A 87 -0.04 10.24 1.37
CA LEU A 87 -0.40 9.61 2.63
C LEU A 87 -1.90 9.27 2.68
N GLY A 88 -2.77 10.24 2.32
CA GLY A 88 -4.21 10.07 2.30
C GLY A 88 -4.67 9.00 1.31
N LEU A 89 -4.13 9.02 0.09
CA LEU A 89 -4.40 8.00 -0.93
C LEU A 89 -3.90 6.62 -0.50
N SER A 90 -2.72 6.53 0.12
CA SER A 90 -2.20 5.27 0.67
C SER A 90 -3.11 4.69 1.75
N ALA A 91 -3.54 5.53 2.69
CA ALA A 91 -4.45 5.11 3.76
C ALA A 91 -5.82 4.69 3.20
N PHE A 92 -6.38 5.47 2.26
CA PHE A 92 -7.64 5.16 1.59
C PHE A 92 -7.57 3.86 0.80
N TYR A 93 -6.48 3.63 0.07
CA TYR A 93 -6.22 2.39 -0.65
C TYR A 93 -6.22 1.17 0.27
N LEU A 94 -5.43 1.22 1.36
CA LEU A 94 -5.32 0.11 2.31
C LEU A 94 -6.64 -0.15 3.05
N LEU A 95 -7.37 0.90 3.38
CA LEU A 95 -8.71 0.78 3.95
C LEU A 95 -9.66 0.09 2.97
N THR A 96 -9.63 0.47 1.70
CA THR A 96 -10.46 -0.14 0.65
C THR A 96 -10.10 -1.61 0.46
N LEU A 97 -8.80 -1.93 0.36
CA LEU A 97 -8.30 -3.31 0.25
C LEU A 97 -8.76 -4.16 1.45
N THR A 98 -8.57 -3.64 2.67
CA THR A 98 -8.99 -4.32 3.90
C THR A 98 -10.49 -4.53 3.93
N THR A 99 -11.27 -3.52 3.54
CA THR A 99 -12.74 -3.61 3.48
C THR A 99 -13.18 -4.69 2.51
N VAL A 100 -12.62 -4.76 1.30
CA VAL A 100 -12.93 -5.81 0.31
C VAL A 100 -12.70 -7.20 0.88
N ILE A 101 -11.59 -7.40 1.58
CA ILE A 101 -11.19 -8.69 2.14
C ILE A 101 -12.06 -9.06 3.35
N VAL A 102 -12.25 -8.15 4.30
CA VAL A 102 -13.00 -8.38 5.54
C VAL A 102 -14.50 -8.49 5.27
N CYS A 103 -15.03 -7.79 4.26
CA CYS A 103 -16.43 -7.88 3.88
C CYS A 103 -16.75 -9.13 3.05
N GLN A 104 -15.74 -9.82 2.49
CA GLN A 104 -15.93 -11.03 1.69
C GLN A 104 -16.88 -12.08 2.29
N PRO A 105 -16.78 -12.49 3.57
CA PRO A 105 -17.68 -13.49 4.16
C PRO A 105 -19.14 -13.05 4.28
N PHE A 106 -19.43 -11.75 4.15
CA PHE A 106 -20.79 -11.21 4.21
C PHE A 106 -21.44 -11.09 2.82
N LEU A 107 -20.72 -11.49 1.77
CA LEU A 107 -21.19 -11.44 0.39
C LEU A 107 -21.50 -12.85 -0.09
N ASP A 108 -22.63 -13.01 -0.79
CA ASP A 108 -23.06 -14.30 -1.34
C ASP A 108 -22.16 -14.80 -2.49
N ALA A 109 -21.31 -13.93 -3.04
CA ALA A 109 -20.43 -14.24 -4.15
C ALA A 109 -19.14 -14.97 -3.70
N PRO A 110 -18.63 -15.92 -4.51
CA PRO A 110 -17.36 -16.57 -4.23
C PRO A 110 -16.21 -15.57 -4.06
N ALA A 111 -15.32 -15.82 -3.09
CA ALA A 111 -14.23 -14.90 -2.71
C ALA A 111 -13.45 -14.37 -3.92
N LEU A 112 -13.03 -15.27 -4.81
CA LEU A 112 -12.25 -14.91 -5.99
C LEU A 112 -13.03 -13.99 -6.95
N VAL A 113 -14.33 -14.21 -7.15
CA VAL A 113 -15.16 -13.38 -8.03
C VAL A 113 -15.29 -11.97 -7.44
N THR A 114 -15.50 -11.87 -6.13
CA THR A 114 -15.56 -10.59 -5.42
C THR A 114 -14.24 -9.83 -5.52
N MET A 115 -13.12 -10.51 -5.27
CA MET A 115 -11.77 -9.94 -5.39
C MET A 115 -11.48 -9.46 -6.82
N GLN A 116 -11.80 -10.27 -7.84
CA GLN A 116 -11.61 -9.90 -9.23
C GLN A 116 -12.40 -8.63 -9.60
N ARG A 117 -13.66 -8.52 -9.17
CA ARG A 117 -14.47 -7.31 -9.38
C ARG A 117 -13.88 -6.09 -8.68
N ALA A 118 -13.39 -6.27 -7.44
CA ALA A 118 -12.75 -5.20 -6.68
C ALA A 118 -11.45 -4.70 -7.33
N SER A 119 -10.78 -5.51 -8.15
CA SER A 119 -9.55 -5.12 -8.87
C SER A 119 -9.70 -3.85 -9.68
N LEU A 120 -10.88 -3.57 -10.26
CA LEU A 120 -11.10 -2.36 -11.04
C LEU A 120 -10.98 -1.10 -10.17
N VAL A 121 -11.67 -1.11 -9.04
CA VAL A 121 -11.67 0.01 -8.08
C VAL A 121 -10.30 0.14 -7.41
N LEU A 122 -9.73 -0.99 -6.96
CA LEU A 122 -8.39 -1.03 -6.35
C LEU A 122 -7.33 -0.56 -7.34
N GLY A 123 -7.38 -0.98 -8.60
CA GLY A 123 -6.44 -0.60 -9.64
C GLY A 123 -6.45 0.90 -9.93
N VAL A 124 -7.63 1.54 -9.97
CA VAL A 124 -7.73 3.00 -10.13
C VAL A 124 -7.10 3.73 -8.94
N ILE A 125 -7.44 3.33 -7.71
CA ILE A 125 -6.90 3.97 -6.50
C ILE A 125 -5.40 3.71 -6.37
N GLN A 126 -4.93 2.50 -6.67
CA GLN A 126 -3.51 2.15 -6.67
C GLN A 126 -2.75 2.92 -7.73
N GLY A 127 -3.32 3.11 -8.92
CA GLY A 127 -2.74 3.92 -9.98
C GLY A 127 -2.52 5.36 -9.53
N LEU A 128 -3.54 6.00 -8.93
CA LEU A 128 -3.42 7.34 -8.35
C LEU A 128 -2.39 7.39 -7.23
N THR A 129 -2.41 6.42 -6.32
CA THR A 129 -1.45 6.32 -5.21
C THR A 129 -0.02 6.20 -5.74
N THR A 130 0.19 5.35 -6.73
CA THR A 130 1.51 5.12 -7.34
C THR A 130 1.99 6.35 -8.11
N ALA A 131 1.11 7.05 -8.82
CA ALA A 131 1.45 8.31 -9.47
C ALA A 131 1.89 9.38 -8.46
N CYS A 132 1.16 9.53 -7.36
CA CYS A 132 1.53 10.48 -6.30
C CYS A 132 2.84 10.08 -5.59
N LEU A 133 3.08 8.79 -5.36
CA LEU A 133 4.36 8.29 -4.86
C LEU A 133 5.49 8.52 -5.87
N GLY A 134 5.24 8.36 -7.17
CA GLY A 134 6.20 8.65 -8.23
C GLY A 134 6.61 10.12 -8.25
N VAL A 135 5.63 11.04 -8.20
CA VAL A 135 5.90 12.49 -8.08
C VAL A 135 6.67 12.81 -6.81
N PHE A 136 6.33 12.15 -5.70
CA PHE A 136 7.06 12.28 -4.42
C PHE A 136 8.53 11.85 -4.53
N PHE A 137 8.84 10.82 -5.32
CA PHE A 137 10.24 10.39 -5.54
C PHE A 137 10.99 11.25 -6.56
N VAL A 138 10.30 11.92 -7.49
CA VAL A 138 10.93 12.79 -8.50
C VAL A 138 11.12 14.22 -7.99
N SER A 139 10.27 14.72 -7.09
CA SER A 139 10.34 16.11 -6.58
C SER A 139 11.44 16.33 -5.52
N GLN A 140 12.48 15.50 -5.50
CA GLN A 140 13.57 15.60 -4.54
C GLN A 140 14.51 16.75 -4.94
N GLU A 141 14.58 17.79 -4.11
CA GLU A 141 15.52 18.93 -4.24
C GLU A 141 16.44 19.07 -3.03
#